data_AF-A0A151SSY9-F1
#
_entry.id   AF-A0A151SSY9-F1
#
_cell.length_a   1.000
_cell.length_b   1.000
_cell.length_c   1.000
_cell.angle_alpha   90.00
_cell.angle_beta   90.00
_cell.angle_gamma   90.00
#
_symmetry.space_group_name_H-M   'P 1'
#
loop_
_entity.id
_entity.type
_entity.pdbx_description
1 polymer ?
#
loop_
_entity_poly.entity_id
_entity_poly.type
_entity_poly.pdbx_seq_one_letter_code
_entity_poly.pdbx_strand_id
1 'polypeptide(L)'
;MVRARDIDDLPKNAANYTALTPLWFLQRAAQVHPTRNSLIHGSRRYTWQQTYHRCRQFASALSNRSIGLAKTVLLFLIPFSLFAVNYIFVFKE
;
A
#
# COMPACT_ATOMS: atom_id res chain seq x y z
N MET A 1 -15.37 -27.25 24.18
CA MET A 1 -14.38 -26.23 23.79
C MET A 1 -15.02 -25.39 22.69
N VAL A 2 -15.55 -24.21 23.01
CA VAL A 2 -16.13 -23.30 22.00
C VAL A 2 -14.96 -22.62 21.29
N ARG A 3 -14.73 -22.93 20.00
CA ARG A 3 -13.80 -22.13 19.18
C ARG A 3 -14.35 -20.71 19.14
N ALA A 4 -13.54 -19.73 19.52
CA ALA A 4 -13.83 -18.34 19.22
C ALA A 4 -14.02 -18.23 17.70
N ARG A 5 -15.11 -17.60 17.25
CA ARG A 5 -15.34 -17.36 15.83
C ARG A 5 -14.21 -16.49 15.31
N ASP A 6 -13.68 -16.81 14.14
CA ASP A 6 -12.63 -15.99 13.54
C ASP A 6 -13.22 -14.63 13.14
N ILE A 7 -12.39 -13.59 13.06
CA ILE A 7 -12.87 -12.25 12.69
C ILE A 7 -13.49 -12.24 11.28
N ASP A 8 -13.06 -13.19 10.45
CA ASP A 8 -13.53 -13.38 9.07
C ASP A 8 -14.94 -14.01 9.01
N ASP A 9 -15.40 -14.64 10.09
CA ASP A 9 -16.75 -15.23 10.19
C ASP A 9 -17.83 -14.20 10.58
N LEU A 10 -17.44 -12.96 10.89
CA LEU A 10 -18.37 -11.90 11.28
C LEU A 10 -19.02 -11.26 10.05
N PRO A 11 -20.35 -11.04 10.04
CA PRO A 11 -21.00 -10.32 8.95
C PRO A 11 -20.42 -8.91 8.83
N LYS A 12 -20.19 -8.49 7.58
CA LYS A 12 -19.65 -7.17 7.26
C LYS A 12 -20.64 -6.08 7.68
N ASN A 13 -20.17 -5.12 8.46
CA ASN A 13 -20.89 -3.95 8.94
C ASN A 13 -19.96 -2.72 8.88
N ALA A 14 -20.50 -1.55 9.20
CA ALA A 14 -19.72 -0.30 9.17
C ALA A 14 -18.51 -0.28 10.12
N ALA A 15 -18.49 -1.13 11.16
CA ALA A 15 -17.40 -1.20 12.13
C ALA A 15 -16.24 -2.10 11.67
N ASN A 16 -16.51 -3.19 10.95
CA ASN A 16 -15.47 -4.15 10.50
C ASN A 16 -15.17 -4.08 9.00
N TYR A 17 -15.97 -3.37 8.21
CA TYR A 17 -15.83 -3.30 6.76
C TYR A 17 -15.96 -1.87 6.23
N THR A 18 -15.05 -1.53 5.33
CA THR A 18 -15.08 -0.31 4.51
C THR A 18 -14.25 -0.62 3.27
N ALA A 19 -14.77 -0.27 2.09
CA ALA A 19 -13.98 -0.35 0.87
C ALA A 19 -12.85 0.68 0.95
N LEU A 20 -11.61 0.22 1.03
CA LEU A 20 -10.44 1.09 1.11
C LEU A 20 -9.93 1.37 -0.30
N THR A 21 -9.74 2.65 -0.61
CA THR A 21 -8.91 3.06 -1.74
C THR A 21 -7.46 2.64 -1.48
N PRO A 22 -6.61 2.44 -2.50
CA PRO A 22 -5.21 2.08 -2.29
C PRO A 22 -4.46 3.04 -1.37
N LEU A 23 -4.79 4.33 -1.41
CA LEU A 23 -4.26 5.36 -0.50
C LEU A 23 -4.63 5.06 0.96
N TRP A 24 -5.91 4.81 1.21
CA TRP A 24 -6.42 4.54 2.56
C TRP A 24 -5.91 3.20 3.10
N PHE A 25 -5.80 2.19 2.24
CA PHE A 25 -5.19 0.92 2.59
C PHE A 25 -3.74 1.11 3.04
N LEU A 26 -2.93 1.83 2.26
CA LEU A 26 -1.52 2.05 2.59
C LEU A 26 -1.37 2.79 3.93
N GLN A 27 -2.18 3.81 4.17
CA GLN A 27 -2.19 4.53 5.44
C GLN A 27 -2.60 3.63 6.61
N ARG A 28 -3.70 2.87 6.48
CA ARG A 28 -4.19 1.98 7.53
C ARG A 28 -3.18 0.87 7.84
N ALA A 29 -2.55 0.27 6.83
CA ALA A 29 -1.55 -0.77 7.01
C ALA A 29 -0.32 -0.25 7.79
N ALA A 30 0.12 0.98 7.50
CA ALA A 30 1.22 1.62 8.23
C ALA A 30 0.86 1.98 9.68
N GLN A 31 -0.40 2.30 9.96
CA GLN A 31 -0.88 2.61 11.31
C GLN A 31 -1.10 1.34 12.16
N VAL A 32 -1.72 0.30 11.60
CA VAL A 32 -2.11 -0.91 12.33
C VAL A 32 -0.94 -1.91 12.44
N HIS A 33 -0.07 -1.97 11.43
CA HIS A 33 1.03 -2.93 11.38
C HIS A 33 2.38 -2.28 11.01
N PRO A 34 2.84 -1.25 11.74
CA PRO A 34 4.00 -0.42 11.35
C PRO A 34 5.29 -1.20 11.14
N THR A 35 5.53 -2.24 11.94
CA THR A 35 6.75 -3.05 11.94
C THR A 35 6.66 -4.32 11.09
N ARG A 36 5.47 -4.67 10.60
CA ARG A 36 5.28 -5.86 9.76
C ARG A 36 5.86 -5.60 8.37
N ASN A 37 6.50 -6.62 7.80
CA ASN A 37 7.04 -6.55 6.44
C ASN A 37 5.91 -6.30 5.44
N SER A 38 6.09 -5.29 4.59
CA SER A 38 5.21 -4.93 3.48
C SER A 38 5.76 -5.38 2.13
N LEU A 39 7.09 -5.37 1.96
CA LEU A 39 7.77 -5.79 0.75
C LEU A 39 9.04 -6.57 1.10
N ILE A 40 9.24 -7.69 0.40
CA ILE A 40 10.46 -8.49 0.46
C ILE A 40 10.93 -8.69 -0.98
N HIS A 41 12.13 -8.21 -1.28
CA HIS A 41 12.77 -8.36 -2.59
C HIS A 41 14.25 -8.67 -2.42
N GLY A 42 14.62 -9.95 -2.60
CA GLY A 42 15.96 -10.45 -2.29
C GLY A 42 16.29 -10.21 -0.81
N SER A 43 17.43 -9.56 -0.54
CA SER A 43 17.84 -9.15 0.80
C SER A 43 17.12 -7.92 1.33
N ARG A 44 16.41 -7.16 0.47
CA ARG A 44 15.71 -5.94 0.87
C ARG A 44 14.37 -6.29 1.50
N ARG A 45 14.13 -5.70 2.66
CA ARG A 45 12.85 -5.80 3.37
C ARG A 45 12.42 -4.39 3.74
N TYR A 46 11.14 -4.09 3.55
CA TYR A 46 10.54 -2.85 4.04
C TYR A 46 9.37 -3.16 4.94
N THR A 47 9.23 -2.38 6.01
CA THR A 47 8.03 -2.41 6.86
C THR A 47 6.91 -1.58 6.26
N TRP A 48 5.66 -1.71 6.74
CA TRP A 48 4.57 -0.84 6.29
C TRP A 48 4.82 0.63 6.58
N GLN A 49 5.42 0.96 7.73
CA GLN A 49 5.79 2.34 8.05
C GLN A 49 6.81 2.91 7.06
N GLN A 50 7.84 2.14 6.71
CA GLN A 50 8.85 2.56 5.74
C GLN A 50 8.25 2.77 4.34
N THR A 51 7.39 1.85 3.88
CA THR A 51 6.72 1.96 2.59
C THR A 51 5.84 3.21 2.54
N TYR A 52 5.05 3.48 3.57
CA TYR A 52 4.23 4.69 3.65
C TYR A 52 5.06 5.98 3.59
N HIS A 53 6.15 6.09 4.36
CA HIS A 53 7.02 7.27 4.32
C HIS A 53 7.62 7.49 2.94
N ARG A 54 8.11 6.44 2.28
CA ARG A 54 8.69 6.53 0.92
C ARG A 54 7.66 6.97 -0.11
N CYS A 55 6.45 6.41 -0.06
CA CYS A 55 5.35 6.83 -0.94
C CYS A 55 4.98 8.30 -0.71
N ARG A 56 4.93 8.76 0.55
CA ARG A 56 4.67 10.17 0.90
C ARG A 56 5.76 11.11 0.39
N GLN A 57 7.03 10.73 0.53
CA GLN A 57 8.16 11.50 -0.01
C GLN A 57 8.09 11.60 -1.53
N PHE A 58 7.79 10.49 -2.22
CA PHE A 58 7.61 10.49 -3.67
C PHE A 58 6.43 11.37 -4.09
N ALA A 59 5.28 11.24 -3.43
CA ALA A 59 4.11 12.09 -3.69
C ALA A 59 4.43 13.58 -3.48
N SER A 60 5.15 13.93 -2.41
CA SER A 60 5.59 15.31 -2.17
C SER A 60 6.49 15.84 -3.29
N ALA A 61 7.42 15.03 -3.79
CA ALA A 61 8.27 15.40 -4.92
C ALA A 61 7.46 15.62 -6.22
N LEU A 62 6.40 14.83 -6.46
CA LEU A 62 5.47 15.03 -7.58
C LEU A 62 4.64 16.32 -7.41
N SER A 63 4.11 16.57 -6.21
CA SER A 63 3.36 17.79 -5.91
C SER A 63 4.22 19.04 -6.09
N ASN A 64 5.49 19.00 -5.71
CA ASN A 64 6.45 20.09 -5.94
C ASN A 64 6.71 20.35 -7.44
N ARG A 65 6.40 19.39 -8.32
CA ARG A 65 6.43 19.53 -9.79
C ARG A 65 5.06 19.85 -10.38
N SER A 66 4.12 20.30 -9.55
CA SER A 66 2.73 20.62 -9.93
C SER A 66 1.96 19.44 -10.54
N ILE A 67 2.33 18.20 -10.19
CA ILE A 67 1.57 16.99 -10.54
C ILE A 67 0.53 16.75 -9.43
N GLY A 68 -0.73 16.64 -9.80
CA GLY A 68 -1.87 16.54 -8.88
C GLY A 68 -3.08 15.88 -9.53
N LEU A 69 -4.27 16.15 -9.01
CA LEU A 69 -5.54 15.58 -9.49
C LEU A 69 -5.70 15.71 -11.02
N ALA A 70 -6.33 14.70 -11.62
CA ALA A 70 -6.57 14.58 -13.06
C ALA A 70 -5.31 14.52 -13.95
N LYS A 71 -4.10 14.39 -13.38
CA LYS A 71 -2.87 14.18 -14.15
C LYS A 71 -2.45 12.71 -14.11
N THR A 72 -2.06 12.18 -15.27
CA THR A 72 -1.55 10.81 -15.39
C THR A 72 -0.03 10.81 -15.36
N VAL A 73 0.56 9.92 -14.56
CA VAL A 73 2.01 9.71 -14.52
C VAL A 73 2.32 8.33 -15.09
N LEU A 74 3.24 8.28 -16.05
CA LEU A 74 3.76 7.04 -16.61
C LEU A 74 5.08 6.68 -15.91
N LEU A 75 5.22 5.43 -15.48
CA LEU A 75 6.44 4.91 -14.89
C LEU A 75 7.04 3.84 -15.80
N PHE A 76 8.25 4.08 -16.28
CA PHE A 76 9.05 3.06 -16.96
C PHE A 76 10.05 2.46 -15.97
N LEU A 77 9.92 1.16 -15.73
CA LEU A 77 10.83 0.38 -14.92
C LEU A 77 11.51 -0.66 -15.80
N ILE A 78 12.83 -0.76 -15.72
CA ILE A 78 13.56 -1.87 -16.34
C ILE A 78 13.59 -3.00 -15.31
N PRO A 79 12.93 -4.14 -15.56
CA PRO A 79 12.98 -5.26 -14.63
C PRO A 79 14.40 -5.86 -14.67
N PHE A 80 15.14 -5.72 -13.58
CA PHE A 80 16.48 -6.32 -13.46
C PHE A 80 16.41 -7.80 -13.02
N SER A 81 15.22 -8.41 -12.90
CA SER A 81 15.05 -9.84 -12.67
C SER A 81 13.71 -10.32 -13.24
N LEU A 82 13.68 -11.54 -13.80
CA LEU A 82 12.50 -12.19 -14.38
C LEU A 82 11.31 -12.41 -13.42
N PHE A 83 11.42 -12.03 -12.13
CA PHE A 83 10.42 -12.32 -11.10
C PHE A 83 9.68 -11.10 -10.52
N ALA A 84 9.90 -9.89 -11.05
CA ALA A 84 9.29 -8.67 -10.51
C ALA A 84 8.06 -8.21 -11.29
N VAL A 85 7.13 -9.12 -11.63
CA VAL A 85 5.78 -8.71 -12.01
C VAL A 85 4.94 -8.77 -10.75
N ASN A 86 4.65 -7.60 -10.20
CA ASN A 86 3.58 -7.24 -9.26
C ASN A 86 4.17 -6.16 -8.36
N TYR A 87 3.92 -4.90 -8.70
CA TYR A 87 3.68 -3.75 -7.81
C TYR A 87 3.71 -2.49 -8.68
N ILE A 88 2.80 -2.43 -9.66
CA ILE A 88 2.42 -1.16 -10.27
C ILE A 88 1.19 -0.70 -9.48
N PHE A 89 1.42 0.19 -8.52
CA PHE A 89 0.33 0.94 -7.90
C PHE A 89 0.00 2.12 -8.82
N VAL A 90 -1.04 1.97 -9.64
CA VAL A 90 -1.64 3.10 -10.35
C VAL A 90 -2.41 3.92 -9.33
N PHE A 91 -1.91 5.09 -8.98
CA PHE A 91 -2.73 6.12 -8.33
C PHE A 91 -3.66 6.69 -9.40
N LYS A 92 -4.91 6.20 -9.43
CA LYS A 92 -6.00 6.82 -10.15
C LYS A 92 -7.07 7.20 -9.14
N GLU A 93 -6.90 8.36 -8.53
CA GLU A 93 -7.97 9.22 -8.03
C GLU A 93 -7.59 10.68 -8.35
#